data_AF-A0A1Y2BQF6-F1
#
_entry.id   AF-A0A1Y2BQF6-F1
#
_cell.length_a   1.000
_cell.length_b   1.000
_cell.length_c   1.000
_cell.angle_alpha   90.00
_cell.angle_beta   90.00
_cell.angle_gamma   90.00
#
_symmetry.space_group_name_H-M   'P 1'
#
loop_
_entity.id
_entity.type
_entity.pdbx_description
1 polymer ?
#
loop_
_entity_poly.entity_id
_entity_poly.type
_entity_poly.pdbx_seq_one_letter_code
_entity_poly.pdbx_strand_id
1 'polypeptide(L)'
;MAYVESEFEDNQPAKFINIRQIDTGNMSGMKHGGLVMAIRKKASVEIENFYAKNLISYSGQGCAFTLNERTSLNIKNIEINTLRGNATDGLFINVLEPVSAINISLDNATLYDFYQYREKINAQFLWFTSNTNAIIKKYRNQSFL
;
A
#
# COMPACT_ATOMS: atom_id res chain seq x y z
N MET A 1 -5.35 -9.13 4.00
CA MET A 1 -4.46 -8.28 4.81
C MET A 1 -3.29 -9.10 5.31
N ALA A 2 -2.07 -8.62 5.08
CA ALA A 2 -0.84 -9.17 5.68
C ALA A 2 -0.17 -8.12 6.59
N TYR A 3 0.54 -8.58 7.60
CA TYR A 3 1.39 -7.75 8.46
C TYR A 3 2.81 -8.32 8.40
N VAL A 4 3.77 -7.50 7.97
CA VAL A 4 5.16 -7.92 7.78
C VAL A 4 6.07 -7.01 8.60
N GLU A 5 6.88 -7.61 9.46
CA GLU A 5 7.78 -6.92 10.37
C GLU A 5 9.08 -7.69 10.49
N SER A 6 10.22 -6.98 10.57
CA SER A 6 11.53 -7.58 10.84
C SER A 6 12.37 -6.68 11.74
N GLU A 7 13.00 -7.27 12.76
CA GLU A 7 13.95 -6.59 13.67
C GLU A 7 15.35 -6.44 13.05
N PHE A 8 15.66 -7.29 12.06
CA PHE A 8 16.95 -7.36 11.39
C PHE A 8 16.83 -6.84 9.96
N GLU A 9 17.92 -6.28 9.45
CA GLU A 9 18.00 -6.06 8.00
C GLU A 9 18.06 -7.42 7.33
N ASP A 10 16.93 -7.84 6.77
CA ASP A 10 16.87 -9.03 5.96
C ASP A 10 17.06 -8.62 4.50
N ASN A 11 18.11 -9.15 3.88
CA ASN A 11 18.38 -8.93 2.46
C ASN A 11 17.43 -9.76 1.58
N GLN A 12 16.61 -10.65 2.16
CA GLN A 12 15.61 -11.41 1.44
C GLN A 12 14.21 -10.83 1.68
N PRO A 13 13.56 -10.26 0.64
CA PRO A 13 12.21 -9.76 0.79
C PRO A 13 11.20 -10.89 0.96
N ALA A 14 10.17 -10.67 1.78
CA ALA A 14 8.98 -11.51 1.79
C ALA A 14 8.24 -11.36 0.44
N LYS A 15 8.02 -12.48 -0.26
CA LYS A 15 7.44 -12.48 -1.61
C LYS A 15 5.98 -12.91 -1.60
N PHE A 16 5.14 -12.14 -2.27
CA PHE A 16 3.72 -12.40 -2.46
C PHE A 16 3.41 -12.40 -3.96
N ILE A 17 3.10 -13.56 -4.52
CA ILE A 17 2.96 -13.74 -5.97
C ILE A 17 1.57 -14.32 -6.27
N ASN A 18 0.91 -13.78 -7.30
CA ASN A 18 -0.40 -14.24 -7.78
C ASN A 18 -1.49 -14.20 -6.70
N ILE A 19 -1.61 -13.05 -6.03
CA ILE A 19 -2.55 -12.86 -4.92
C ILE A 19 -3.84 -12.23 -5.42
N ARG A 20 -4.97 -12.73 -4.91
CA ARG A 20 -6.30 -12.17 -5.17
C ARG A 20 -6.99 -11.83 -3.84
N GLN A 21 -7.47 -10.59 -3.69
CA GLN A 21 -8.18 -10.13 -2.50
C GLN A 21 -9.51 -9.46 -2.88
N ILE A 22 -10.64 -9.98 -2.42
CA ILE A 22 -11.97 -9.51 -2.86
C ILE A 22 -12.87 -9.27 -1.64
N ASP A 23 -13.64 -8.18 -1.66
CA ASP A 23 -14.68 -7.85 -0.68
C ASP A 23 -14.12 -7.85 0.75
N THR A 24 -13.01 -7.14 0.94
CA THR A 24 -12.33 -7.04 2.23
C THR A 24 -12.32 -5.62 2.73
N GLY A 25 -12.33 -5.46 4.05
CA GLY A 25 -12.26 -4.16 4.69
C GLY A 25 -11.46 -4.18 5.97
N ASN A 26 -11.50 -3.06 6.67
CA ASN A 26 -10.97 -3.00 8.02
C ASN A 26 -12.02 -3.38 9.06
N MET A 27 -11.54 -3.65 10.27
CA MET A 27 -12.36 -3.93 11.43
C MET A 27 -12.40 -2.70 12.34
N SER A 28 -13.51 -2.52 13.06
CA SER A 28 -13.63 -1.46 14.06
C SER A 28 -12.48 -1.53 15.07
N GLY A 29 -11.88 -0.37 15.38
CA GLY A 29 -10.75 -0.26 16.30
C GLY A 29 -9.36 -0.46 15.66
N MET A 30 -9.27 -0.82 14.38
CA MET A 30 -8.00 -0.88 13.66
C MET A 30 -7.36 0.53 13.58
N LYS A 31 -6.10 0.63 14.00
CA LYS A 31 -5.29 1.85 13.93
C LYS A 31 -4.09 1.59 13.03
N HIS A 32 -3.78 2.51 12.12
CA HIS A 32 -2.58 2.45 11.27
C HIS A 32 -2.42 1.14 10.46
N GLY A 33 -3.52 0.52 10.05
CA GLY A 33 -3.53 -0.68 9.23
C GLY A 33 -3.34 -0.40 7.74
N GLY A 34 -3.14 -1.45 6.95
CA GLY A 34 -3.27 -1.42 5.49
C GLY A 34 -4.20 -2.54 5.04
N LEU A 35 -5.21 -2.22 4.23
CA LEU A 35 -6.21 -3.17 3.75
C LEU A 35 -5.55 -4.32 2.97
N VAL A 36 -4.48 -4.03 2.24
CA VAL A 36 -3.63 -5.04 1.61
C VAL A 36 -2.53 -5.46 2.58
N MET A 37 -1.70 -4.50 3.02
CA MET A 37 -0.53 -4.81 3.84
C MET A 37 -0.08 -3.66 4.74
N ALA A 38 0.38 -4.01 5.93
CA ALA A 38 1.18 -3.14 6.79
C ALA A 38 2.61 -3.68 6.88
N ILE A 39 3.60 -2.83 6.63
CA ILE A 39 5.03 -3.17 6.61
C ILE A 39 5.75 -2.28 7.63
N ARG A 40 6.53 -2.89 8.54
CA ARG A 40 7.17 -2.15 9.65
C ARG A 40 8.62 -2.55 9.88
N LYS A 41 9.31 -1.70 10.65
CA LYS A 41 10.71 -1.89 11.07
C LYS A 41 11.62 -2.03 9.87
N LYS A 42 12.38 -3.11 9.75
CA LYS A 42 13.38 -3.33 8.70
C LYS A 42 12.90 -4.28 7.60
N ALA A 43 11.59 -4.47 7.48
CA ALA A 43 11.02 -5.44 6.54
C ALA A 43 11.09 -4.97 5.08
N SER A 44 11.34 -5.94 4.19
CA SER A 44 11.31 -5.76 2.74
C SER A 44 10.27 -6.70 2.13
N VAL A 45 9.47 -6.20 1.20
CA VAL A 45 8.37 -6.93 0.57
C VAL A 45 8.43 -6.79 -0.94
N GLU A 46 8.23 -7.91 -1.64
CA GLU A 46 7.97 -7.98 -3.08
C GLU A 46 6.57 -8.51 -3.35
N ILE A 47 5.81 -7.78 -4.17
CA ILE A 47 4.48 -8.18 -4.63
C ILE A 47 4.51 -8.29 -6.15
N GLU A 48 4.03 -9.41 -6.68
CA GLU A 48 3.91 -9.64 -8.12
C GLU A 48 2.53 -10.20 -8.49
N ASN A 49 1.89 -9.59 -9.49
CA ASN A 49 0.57 -10.01 -10.00
C ASN A 49 -0.50 -10.01 -8.90
N PHE A 50 -0.77 -8.84 -8.34
CA PHE A 50 -1.79 -8.66 -7.32
C PHE A 50 -3.07 -8.11 -7.92
N TYR A 51 -4.19 -8.77 -7.66
CA TYR A 51 -5.52 -8.28 -7.99
C TYR A 51 -6.33 -8.05 -6.72
N ALA A 52 -6.98 -6.89 -6.62
CA ALA A 52 -8.02 -6.69 -5.62
C ALA A 52 -9.29 -6.05 -6.17
N LYS A 53 -10.39 -6.36 -5.48
CA LYS A 53 -11.69 -5.74 -5.74
C LYS A 53 -12.41 -5.41 -4.44
N ASN A 54 -13.06 -4.25 -4.38
CA ASN A 54 -13.88 -3.80 -3.25
C ASN A 54 -13.09 -3.81 -1.93
N LEU A 55 -11.98 -3.06 -1.88
CA LEU A 55 -11.25 -2.80 -0.64
C LEU A 55 -11.90 -1.62 0.09
N ILE A 56 -12.60 -1.84 1.21
CA ILE A 56 -13.41 -0.79 1.85
C ILE A 56 -13.03 -0.62 3.32
N SER A 57 -12.53 0.55 3.68
CA SER A 57 -12.37 0.98 5.06
C SER A 57 -13.67 1.63 5.55
N TYR A 58 -14.44 0.91 6.37
CA TYR A 58 -15.74 1.38 6.87
C TYR A 58 -15.59 2.34 8.06
N SER A 59 -14.54 2.18 8.86
CA SER A 59 -14.35 2.97 10.08
C SER A 59 -12.87 3.23 10.36
N GLY A 60 -12.48 4.48 10.60
CA GLY A 60 -11.10 4.80 10.97
C GLY A 60 -10.12 4.71 9.79
N GLN A 61 -8.84 4.52 10.12
CA GLN A 61 -7.74 4.47 9.14
C GLN A 61 -7.78 3.20 8.30
N GLY A 62 -7.39 3.32 7.03
CA GLY A 62 -7.41 2.19 6.10
C GLY A 62 -7.01 2.62 4.70
N CYS A 63 -5.71 2.69 4.46
CA CYS A 63 -5.12 2.75 3.14
C CYS A 63 -4.94 1.34 2.54
N ALA A 64 -4.51 1.21 1.28
CA ALA A 64 -4.09 -0.11 0.80
C ALA A 64 -2.80 -0.59 1.47
N PHE A 65 -1.77 0.28 1.52
CA PHE A 65 -0.46 -0.04 2.08
C PHE A 65 -0.04 0.97 3.14
N THR A 66 0.26 0.49 4.36
CA THR A 66 0.91 1.29 5.39
C THR A 66 2.37 0.87 5.54
N LEU A 67 3.28 1.84 5.53
CA LEU A 67 4.71 1.64 5.74
C LEU A 67 5.18 2.47 6.93
N ASN A 68 6.10 1.92 7.72
CA ASN A 68 6.70 2.60 8.87
C ASN A 68 8.20 2.28 8.98
N GLU A 69 8.98 3.17 9.60
CA GLU A 69 10.39 3.01 9.95
C GLU A 69 11.35 2.82 8.75
N ARG A 70 11.97 1.64 8.57
CA ARG A 70 12.98 1.34 7.53
C ARG A 70 12.49 0.24 6.59
N THR A 71 11.47 0.53 5.80
CA THR A 71 10.81 -0.50 4.99
C THR A 71 11.06 -0.35 3.51
N SER A 72 10.94 -1.47 2.80
CA SER A 72 10.99 -1.52 1.34
C SER A 72 9.77 -2.23 0.80
N LEU A 73 9.09 -1.62 -0.17
CA LEU A 73 7.94 -2.18 -0.88
C LEU A 73 8.20 -2.10 -2.37
N ASN A 74 8.27 -3.25 -3.02
CA ASN A 74 8.38 -3.35 -4.47
C ASN A 74 7.16 -4.09 -5.02
N ILE A 75 6.39 -3.42 -5.87
CA ILE A 75 5.18 -3.95 -6.48
C ILE A 75 5.36 -3.98 -7.99
N LYS A 76 5.09 -5.13 -8.59
CA LYS A 76 5.00 -5.32 -10.04
C LYS A 76 3.64 -5.88 -10.40
N ASN A 77 2.94 -5.22 -11.32
CA ASN A 77 1.62 -5.64 -11.81
C ASN A 77 0.59 -5.70 -10.67
N ILE A 78 -0.01 -4.55 -10.37
CA ILE A 78 -1.12 -4.45 -9.43
C ILE A 78 -2.37 -3.91 -10.11
N GLU A 79 -3.49 -4.58 -9.91
CA GLU A 79 -4.81 -4.10 -10.29
C GLU A 79 -5.70 -4.00 -9.05
N ILE A 80 -6.28 -2.82 -8.82
CA ILE A 80 -7.27 -2.62 -7.75
C ILE A 80 -8.52 -1.98 -8.35
N ASN A 81 -9.63 -2.70 -8.25
CA ASN A 81 -10.94 -2.26 -8.68
C ASN A 81 -11.79 -1.92 -7.45
N THR A 82 -11.88 -0.61 -7.16
CA THR A 82 -12.50 -0.02 -5.96
C THR A 82 -11.63 -0.10 -4.70
N LEU A 83 -11.23 1.08 -4.22
CA LEU A 83 -10.66 1.29 -2.88
C LEU A 83 -11.33 2.49 -2.22
N ARG A 84 -11.92 2.29 -1.04
CA ARG A 84 -12.66 3.31 -0.31
C ARG A 84 -12.06 3.53 1.07
N GLY A 85 -11.73 4.78 1.39
CA GLY A 85 -11.18 5.21 2.69
C GLY A 85 -12.12 6.15 3.43
N ASN A 86 -11.99 6.27 4.75
CA ASN A 86 -12.82 7.15 5.60
C ASN A 86 -11.98 7.96 6.63
N ALA A 87 -10.65 8.07 6.44
CA ALA A 87 -9.72 8.73 7.37
C ALA A 87 -8.86 9.82 6.71
N THR A 88 -7.91 10.40 7.47
CA THR A 88 -6.92 11.41 7.02
C THR A 88 -5.56 10.80 6.63
N ASP A 89 -5.56 9.60 6.08
CA ASP A 89 -4.38 8.92 5.59
C ASP A 89 -4.26 9.02 4.07
N GLY A 90 -3.11 8.64 3.53
CA GLY A 90 -3.00 8.37 2.10
C GLY A 90 -3.86 7.18 1.73
N LEU A 91 -4.77 7.31 0.77
CA LEU A 91 -5.73 6.26 0.41
C LEU A 91 -5.04 5.00 -0.13
N PHE A 92 -4.05 5.15 -1.00
CA PHE A 92 -3.34 4.02 -1.59
C PHE A 92 -2.07 3.67 -0.79
N ILE A 93 -1.19 4.65 -0.57
CA ILE A 93 0.01 4.47 0.25
C ILE A 93 0.01 5.49 1.37
N ASN A 94 0.26 5.02 2.59
CA ASN A 94 0.40 5.84 3.76
C ASN A 94 1.72 5.53 4.48
N VAL A 95 2.62 6.51 4.51
CA VAL A 95 3.90 6.39 5.22
C VAL A 95 3.80 7.08 6.58
N LEU A 96 4.07 6.33 7.64
CA LEU A 96 4.09 6.80 9.02
C LEU A 96 5.54 6.95 9.51
N GLU A 97 5.79 7.99 10.29
CA GLU A 97 6.98 8.16 11.16
C GLU A 97 8.30 7.59 10.62
N PRO A 98 8.86 8.15 9.54
CA PRO A 98 10.09 7.65 8.95
C PRO A 98 11.27 8.07 9.83
N VAL A 99 11.64 7.21 10.77
CA VAL A 99 12.91 7.35 11.52
C VAL A 99 14.11 7.16 10.57
N SER A 100 13.89 6.57 9.40
CA SER A 100 14.90 6.14 8.43
C SER A 100 14.34 6.08 7.01
N ALA A 101 15.18 5.69 6.04
CA ALA A 101 14.80 5.61 4.63
C ALA A 101 13.72 4.55 4.38
N ILE A 102 12.63 4.97 3.73
CA ILE A 102 11.57 4.10 3.21
C ILE A 102 11.66 4.09 1.69
N ASN A 103 11.71 2.90 1.09
CA ASN A 103 11.83 2.72 -0.35
C ASN A 103 10.56 2.12 -0.93
N ILE A 104 9.97 2.78 -1.91
CA ILE A 104 8.76 2.33 -2.59
C ILE A 104 9.06 2.28 -4.09
N SER A 105 8.81 1.12 -4.70
CA SER A 105 8.86 0.92 -6.15
C SER A 105 7.53 0.33 -6.60
N LEU A 106 6.88 1.01 -7.55
CA LEU A 106 5.62 0.57 -8.14
C LEU A 106 5.78 0.55 -9.65
N ASP A 107 5.67 -0.63 -10.23
CA ASP A 107 5.69 -0.84 -11.67
C ASP A 107 4.40 -1.49 -12.13
N ASN A 108 3.80 -0.92 -13.17
CA ASN A 108 2.54 -1.36 -13.74
C ASN A 108 1.39 -1.45 -12.71
N ALA A 109 0.80 -0.30 -12.39
CA ALA A 109 -0.42 -0.22 -11.57
C ALA A 109 -1.63 0.20 -12.41
N THR A 110 -2.74 -0.52 -12.22
CA THR A 110 -4.03 -0.20 -12.82
C THR A 110 -5.06 -0.03 -11.70
N LEU A 111 -5.55 1.19 -11.52
CA LEU A 111 -6.26 1.61 -10.32
C LEU A 111 -7.59 2.27 -10.71
N TYR A 112 -8.72 1.69 -10.27
CA TYR A 112 -10.07 2.14 -10.61
C TYR A 112 -10.90 2.45 -9.35
N ASP A 113 -11.79 3.44 -9.45
CA ASP A 113 -12.80 3.78 -8.43
C ASP A 113 -12.21 3.99 -7.01
N PHE A 114 -11.24 4.90 -6.90
CA PHE A 114 -10.63 5.30 -5.63
C PHE A 114 -11.39 6.48 -5.02
N TYR A 115 -11.89 6.33 -3.80
CA TYR A 115 -12.67 7.37 -3.14
C TYR A 115 -12.36 7.47 -1.64
N GLN A 116 -12.28 8.68 -1.11
CA GLN A 116 -12.08 8.93 0.32
C GLN A 116 -13.27 9.73 0.87
N TYR A 117 -14.09 9.10 1.69
CA TYR A 117 -15.22 9.70 2.39
C TYR A 117 -14.71 10.56 3.53
N ARG A 118 -14.25 11.78 3.26
CA ARG A 118 -13.93 12.73 4.33
C ARG A 118 -14.16 14.17 3.92
N GLU A 119 -14.95 14.87 4.72
CA GLU A 119 -15.34 16.27 4.48
C GLU A 119 -14.24 17.29 4.83
N LYS A 120 -13.14 16.85 5.47
CA LYS A 120 -12.01 17.73 5.84
C LYS A 120 -10.88 17.65 4.79
N ILE A 121 -10.23 18.79 4.58
CA ILE A 121 -9.40 19.26 3.43
C ILE A 121 -8.30 18.32 2.89
N ASN A 122 -7.94 17.21 3.57
CA ASN A 122 -6.76 16.44 3.21
C ASN A 122 -7.13 15.00 2.81
N ALA A 123 -7.90 14.83 1.73
CA ALA A 123 -7.95 13.56 1.03
C ALA A 123 -6.66 13.44 0.21
N GLN A 124 -5.81 12.47 0.51
CA GLN A 124 -4.55 12.27 -0.19
C GLN A 124 -4.54 10.88 -0.79
N PHE A 125 -4.19 10.78 -2.07
CA PHE A 125 -4.02 9.47 -2.69
C PHE A 125 -2.73 8.78 -2.22
N LEU A 126 -1.67 9.56 -2.02
CA LEU A 126 -0.38 9.13 -1.50
C LEU A 126 0.00 10.07 -0.35
N TRP A 127 0.41 9.51 0.79
CA TRP A 127 0.97 10.27 1.90
C TRP A 127 2.40 9.84 2.14
N PHE A 128 3.34 10.72 1.82
CA PHE A 128 4.77 10.52 2.03
C PHE A 128 5.30 11.53 3.05
N THR A 129 6.24 11.06 3.85
CA THR A 129 6.92 11.85 4.88
C THR A 129 8.40 11.99 4.51
N SER A 130 9.17 12.80 5.24
CA SER A 130 10.62 12.98 5.02
C SER A 130 11.35 11.64 4.95
N ASN A 131 12.42 11.50 4.15
CA ASN A 131 13.15 10.23 3.97
C ASN A 131 12.37 9.11 3.23
N THR A 132 11.29 9.44 2.52
CA THR A 132 10.67 8.52 1.57
C THR A 132 11.28 8.66 0.18
N ASN A 133 11.77 7.56 -0.40
CA ASN A 133 12.11 7.44 -1.81
C ASN A 133 11.04 6.62 -2.53
N ALA A 134 10.34 7.24 -3.49
CA ALA A 134 9.27 6.59 -4.24
C ALA A 134 9.54 6.68 -5.75
N ILE A 135 9.53 5.52 -6.42
CA ILE A 135 9.64 5.41 -7.87
C ILE A 135 8.35 4.76 -8.39
N ILE A 136 7.55 5.53 -9.12
CA ILE A 136 6.31 5.05 -9.73
C ILE A 136 6.46 5.06 -11.25
N LYS A 137 6.36 3.88 -11.87
CA LYS A 137 6.53 3.69 -13.32
C LYS A 137 5.19 3.41 -13.97
N LYS A 138 4.96 4.07 -15.11
CA LYS A 138 3.77 3.90 -15.94
C LYS A 138 3.70 2.47 -16.49
N TYR A 139 2.47 1.95 -16.61
CA TYR A 139 2.18 0.77 -17.43
C TYR A 139 2.79 0.92 -18.82
N ARG A 140 3.71 0.01 -19.16
CA ARG A 140 4.19 -0.17 -20.52
C ARG A 140 3.41 -1.32 -21.11
N ASN A 141 2.50 -1.04 -22.04
CA ASN A 141 2.01 -2.04 -22.97
C ASN A 141 3.25 -2.62 -23.67
N GLN A 142 3.68 -3.82 -23.30
CA GLN A 142 4.55 -4.59 -24.16
C GLN A 142 3.66 -5.05 -25.31
N SER A 143 3.70 -4.29 -26.41
CA SER A 143 3.23 -4.77 -27.69
C SER A 143 4.03 -6.03 -28.02
N PHE A 144 3.40 -7.20 -27.89
CA PHE A 144 3.85 -8.41 -28.57
C PHE A 144 3.64 -8.17 -30.07
N LEU A 145 4.70 -7.70 -30.73
CA LEU A 145 4.87 -7.81 -32.19
C LEU A 145 5.83 -8.96 -32.45
#